data_AF-A0A8J3Y8X7-F1
#
_entry.id   AF-A0A8J3Y8X7-F1
#
_cell.length_a   1.000
_cell.length_b   1.000
_cell.length_c   1.000
_cell.angle_alpha   90.00
_cell.angle_beta   90.00
_cell.angle_gamma   90.00
#
_symmetry.space_group_name_H-M   'P 1'
#
loop_
_entity.id
_entity.type
_entity.pdbx_description
1 polymer ?
#
loop_
_entity_poly.entity_id
_entity_poly.type
_entity_poly.pdbx_seq_one_letter_code
_entity_poly.pdbx_strand_id
1 'polypeptide(L)'
;MNGDLAVDLDALGRTSPRLTTIAAHLADDPPAGPPLAGTAPGWSTTAALDRLRLAAEAHARDLATTVESLASALATTAERYADADDRAAHRLRTGR
;
A
#
# COMPACT_ATOMS: atom_id res chain seq x y z
N MET A 1 19.71 24.04 10.99
CA MET A 1 19.18 22.85 11.68
C MET A 1 18.51 21.96 10.63
N ASN A 2 19.31 21.21 9.86
CA ASN A 2 18.80 20.18 8.96
C ASN A 2 19.04 18.87 9.70
N GLY A 3 18.05 18.46 10.50
CA GLY A 3 18.07 17.16 11.17
C GLY A 3 17.95 16.10 10.09
N ASP A 4 18.96 15.23 10.01
CA ASP A 4 18.98 14.02 9.21
C ASP A 4 17.60 13.36 9.22
N LEU A 5 17.01 13.25 8.02
CA LEU A 5 15.96 12.29 7.77
C LEU A 5 16.63 10.91 7.75
N ALA A 6 17.10 10.44 8.90
CA ALA A 6 17.55 9.07 9.06
C ALA A 6 16.32 8.21 8.77
N VAL A 7 16.27 7.67 7.56
CA VAL A 7 15.20 6.77 7.15
C VAL A 7 15.26 5.58 8.09
N ASP A 8 14.26 5.45 8.96
CA ASP A 8 14.14 4.32 9.86
C ASP A 8 13.82 3.07 9.01
N LEU A 9 14.89 2.37 8.61
CA LEU A 9 14.82 1.15 7.81
C LEU A 9 13.98 0.08 8.49
N ASP A 10 13.95 0.06 9.82
CA ASP A 10 13.16 -0.88 10.60
C ASP A 10 11.67 -0.52 10.57
N ALA A 11 11.33 0.77 10.54
CA ALA A 11 9.98 1.23 10.27
C ALA A 11 9.55 0.92 8.81
N LEU A 12 10.44 1.09 7.83
CA LEU A 12 10.14 0.77 6.42
C LEU A 12 9.94 -0.74 6.22
N GLY A 13 10.83 -1.55 6.80
CA GLY A 13 10.76 -3.02 6.77
C GLY A 13 9.51 -3.59 7.44
N ARG A 14 8.95 -2.90 8.44
CA ARG A 14 7.64 -3.25 9.04
C ARG A 14 6.44 -2.74 8.26
N THR A 15 6.61 -1.64 7.52
CA THR A 15 5.51 -0.99 6.78
C THR A 15 5.21 -1.72 5.47
N SER A 16 6.24 -2.17 4.73
CA SER A 16 6.04 -2.84 3.44
C SER A 16 5.22 -4.14 3.56
N PRO A 17 5.51 -5.09 4.48
CA PRO A 17 4.70 -6.29 4.66
C PRO A 17 3.25 -6.00 5.08
N ARG A 18 3.04 -4.97 5.92
CA ARG A 18 1.70 -4.54 6.34
C ARG A 18 0.89 -4.03 5.15
N LEU A 19 1.50 -3.25 4.26
CA LEU A 19 0.84 -2.80 3.04
C LEU A 19 0.51 -3.97 2.11
N THR A 20 1.42 -4.94 1.96
CA THR A 20 1.13 -6.17 1.20
C THR A 20 -0.05 -6.95 1.80
N THR A 21 -0.11 -7.10 3.13
CA THR A 21 -1.26 -7.73 3.80
C THR A 21 -2.56 -6.96 3.57
N ILE A 22 -2.52 -5.62 3.61
CA ILE A 22 -3.68 -4.78 3.33
C ILE A 22 -4.13 -4.94 1.87
N ALA A 23 -3.20 -4.96 0.91
CA ALA A 23 -3.50 -5.20 -0.49
C ALA A 23 -4.16 -6.56 -0.71
N ALA A 24 -3.64 -7.62 -0.09
CA ALA A 24 -4.23 -8.95 -0.16
C ALA A 24 -5.66 -8.97 0.43
N HIS A 25 -5.86 -8.32 1.58
CA HIS A 25 -7.19 -8.27 2.21
C HIS A 25 -8.21 -7.50 1.36
N LEU A 26 -7.80 -6.39 0.74
CA LEU A 26 -8.63 -5.62 -0.19
C LEU A 26 -8.99 -6.39 -1.46
N ALA A 27 -8.12 -7.29 -1.91
CA ALA A 27 -8.34 -8.12 -3.10
C ALA A 27 -9.27 -9.31 -2.81
N ASP A 28 -9.08 -9.99 -1.67
CA ASP A 28 -9.82 -11.19 -1.29
C ASP A 28 -11.18 -10.88 -0.65
N ASP A 29 -11.27 -9.81 0.13
CA ASP A 29 -12.48 -9.37 0.83
C ASP A 29 -12.63 -7.84 0.69
N PRO A 30 -13.04 -7.37 -0.50
CA PRO A 30 -13.24 -5.94 -0.71
C PRO A 30 -14.23 -5.43 0.34
N PRO A 31 -13.89 -4.36 1.08
CA PRO A 31 -14.71 -3.92 2.20
C PRO A 31 -16.14 -3.74 1.72
N ALA A 32 -17.07 -4.39 2.41
CA ALA A 32 -18.49 -4.19 2.17
C ALA A 32 -18.72 -2.67 2.19
N GLY A 33 -19.04 -2.11 1.03
CA GLY A 33 -19.31 -0.68 0.91
C GLY A 33 -20.31 -0.25 1.99
N PRO A 34 -20.35 1.03 2.37
CA PRO A 34 -21.29 1.49 3.38
C PRO A 34 -22.68 0.94 3.04
N PRO A 35 -23.44 0.41 4.02
CA PRO A 35 -24.79 -0.04 3.75
C PRO A 35 -25.49 1.11 3.05
N LEU A 36 -26.06 0.85 1.87
CA LEU A 36 -26.83 1.86 1.12
C LEU A 36 -28.09 2.15 1.96
N ALA A 37 -27.90 2.98 2.99
CA ALA A 37 -28.93 3.41 3.90
C ALA A 37 -29.89 4.28 3.10
N GLY A 38 -31.02 3.70 2.74
CA GLY A 38 -32.03 4.34 1.91
C GLY A 38 -31.73 4.17 0.44
N THR A 39 -32.40 3.21 -0.19
CA THR A 39 -32.76 3.33 -1.59
C THR A 39 -33.45 4.69 -1.80
N ALA A 40 -32.72 5.64 -2.37
CA ALA A 40 -33.36 6.84 -2.91
C ALA A 40 -34.45 6.38 -3.90
N PRO A 41 -35.66 6.96 -3.87
CA PRO A 41 -36.78 6.49 -4.69
C PRO A 41 -36.38 6.59 -6.17
N GLY A 42 -36.17 5.44 -6.82
CA GLY A 42 -35.72 5.35 -8.22
C GLY A 42 -34.59 4.36 -8.50
N TRP A 43 -33.87 3.87 -7.47
CA TRP A 43 -32.81 2.85 -7.62
C TRP A 43 -33.35 1.42 -7.59
N SER A 44 -34.53 1.21 -8.18
CA SER A 44 -35.34 -0.02 -8.05
C SER A 44 -35.00 -1.15 -9.03
N THR A 45 -33.91 -1.03 -9.80
CA THR A 45 -33.49 -2.12 -10.69
C THR A 45 -32.25 -2.78 -10.15
N THR A 46 -32.33 -4.09 -9.89
CA THR A 46 -31.22 -4.98 -9.50
C THR A 46 -29.96 -4.70 -10.31
N ALA A 47 -30.10 -4.40 -11.60
CA ALA A 47 -29.00 -4.05 -12.50
C ALA A 47 -28.20 -2.79 -12.11
N ALA A 48 -28.82 -1.78 -11.49
CA ALA A 48 -28.10 -0.58 -11.02
C ALA A 48 -27.27 -0.90 -9.76
N LEU A 49 -27.84 -1.70 -8.84
CA LEU A 49 -27.13 -2.18 -7.66
C LEU A 49 -25.97 -3.11 -8.02
N ASP A 50 -26.17 -4.01 -9.00
CA ASP A 50 -25.11 -4.89 -9.51
C ASP A 50 -23.98 -4.09 -10.15
N ARG A 51 -24.28 -3.04 -10.92
CA ARG A 51 -23.25 -2.15 -11.48
C ARG A 51 -22.45 -1.43 -10.41
N LEU A 52 -23.10 -0.95 -9.35
CA LEU A 52 -22.39 -0.33 -8.23
C LEU A 52 -21.52 -1.32 -7.49
N ARG A 53 -22.00 -2.55 -7.27
CA ARG A 53 -21.21 -3.61 -6.67
C ARG A 53 -19.97 -3.92 -7.50
N LEU A 54 -20.13 -4.11 -8.82
CA LEU A 54 -19.01 -4.35 -9.73
C LEU A 54 -18.01 -3.19 -9.76
N ALA A 55 -18.50 -1.94 -9.74
CA ALA A 55 -17.65 -0.76 -9.67
C ALA A 55 -16.87 -0.66 -8.35
N ALA A 56 -17.50 -1.01 -7.22
CA ALA A 56 -16.85 -1.06 -5.92
C ALA A 56 -15.79 -2.16 -5.85
N GLU A 57 -16.08 -3.36 -6.37
CA GLU A 57 -15.12 -4.46 -6.47
C GLU A 57 -13.94 -4.10 -7.37
N ALA A 58 -14.18 -3.44 -8.51
CA ALA A 58 -13.12 -2.95 -9.38
C ALA A 58 -12.24 -1.90 -8.68
N HIS A 59 -12.85 -0.93 -8.00
CA HIS A 59 -12.12 0.10 -7.26
C HIS A 59 -11.27 -0.50 -6.12
N ALA A 60 -11.78 -1.50 -5.41
CA ALA A 60 -11.03 -2.19 -4.36
C ALA A 60 -9.79 -2.92 -4.92
N ARG A 61 -9.92 -3.57 -6.09
CA ARG A 61 -8.78 -4.19 -6.79
C ARG A 61 -7.74 -3.15 -7.22
N ASP A 62 -8.15 -2.03 -7.80
CA ASP A 62 -7.23 -0.95 -8.19
C ASP A 62 -6.48 -0.39 -6.98
N LEU A 63 -7.18 -0.26 -5.84
CA LEU A 63 -6.56 0.18 -4.59
C LEU A 63 -5.57 -0.85 -4.05
N ALA A 64 -5.88 -2.14 -4.13
CA ALA A 64 -4.96 -3.22 -3.79
C ALA A 64 -3.68 -3.16 -4.63
N THR A 65 -3.80 -3.04 -5.96
CA THR A 65 -2.63 -2.90 -6.85
C THR A 65 -1.79 -1.67 -6.54
N THR A 66 -2.44 -0.55 -6.22
CA THR A 66 -1.73 0.68 -5.82
C THR A 66 -0.95 0.48 -4.52
N VAL A 67 -1.57 -0.15 -3.52
CA VAL A 67 -0.93 -0.44 -2.23
C VAL A 67 0.25 -1.42 -2.40
N GLU A 68 0.11 -2.44 -3.24
CA GLU A 68 1.17 -3.40 -3.54
C GLU A 68 2.36 -2.73 -4.25
N SER A 69 2.10 -1.86 -5.22
CA SER A 69 3.15 -1.07 -5.88
C SER A 69 3.91 -0.19 -4.87
N LEU A 70 3.19 0.42 -3.94
CA LEU A 70 3.78 1.26 -2.90
C LEU A 70 4.63 0.45 -1.90
N ALA A 71 4.16 -0.75 -1.52
CA ALA A 71 4.92 -1.70 -0.70
C ALA A 71 6.23 -2.11 -1.38
N SER A 72 6.19 -2.42 -2.67
CA SER A 72 7.36 -2.78 -3.47
C SER A 72 8.36 -1.61 -3.56
N ALA A 73 7.88 -0.40 -3.86
CA ALA A 73 8.73 0.79 -3.92
C ALA A 73 9.43 1.09 -2.59
N LEU A 74 8.73 0.91 -1.47
CA LEU A 74 9.32 1.04 -0.13
C LEU A 74 10.38 -0.03 0.09
N ALA A 75 10.12 -1.30 -0.22
CA ALA A 75 11.12 -2.37 -0.06
C ALA A 75 12.40 -2.09 -0.85
N THR A 76 12.28 -1.73 -2.14
CA THR A 76 13.43 -1.36 -2.97
C THR A 76 14.19 -0.15 -2.41
N THR A 77 13.48 0.83 -1.84
CA THR A 77 14.11 2.00 -1.23
C THR A 77 14.89 1.60 0.02
N ALA A 78 14.34 0.74 0.88
CA ALA A 78 15.03 0.22 2.06
C ALA A 78 16.32 -0.52 1.69
N GLU A 79 16.27 -1.39 0.69
CA GLU A 79 17.44 -2.13 0.19
C GLU A 79 18.55 -1.18 -0.28
N ARG A 80 18.20 -0.13 -1.04
CA ARG A 80 19.19 0.84 -1.55
C ARG A 80 19.88 1.63 -0.43
N TYR A 81 19.15 1.95 0.63
CA TYR A 81 19.72 2.63 1.80
C TYR A 81 20.64 1.69 2.58
N ALA A 82 20.22 0.45 2.84
CA ALA A 82 21.08 -0.55 3.50
C ALA A 82 22.40 -0.77 2.73
N ASP A 83 22.30 -0.90 1.41
CA ASP A 83 23.46 -0.98 0.51
C ASP A 83 24.37 0.26 0.58
N ALA A 84 23.79 1.45 0.72
CA ALA A 84 24.55 2.70 0.82
C ALA A 84 25.29 2.79 2.16
N ASP A 85 24.64 2.37 3.25
CA ASP A 85 25.22 2.31 4.58
C ASP A 85 26.35 1.29 4.65
N ASP A 86 26.18 0.10 4.07
CA ASP A 86 27.24 -0.91 3.98
C ASP A 86 28.46 -0.40 3.21
N ARG A 87 28.24 0.30 2.10
CA ARG A 87 29.33 0.95 1.33
C ARG A 87 29.99 2.08 2.13
N ALA A 88 29.25 2.84 2.92
CA ALA A 88 29.81 3.88 3.77
C ALA A 88 30.66 3.27 4.91
N ALA A 89 30.13 2.25 5.60
CA ALA A 89 30.83 1.52 6.64
C ALA A 89 32.11 0.83 6.12
N HIS A 90 32.05 0.27 4.90
CA HIS A 90 33.21 -0.33 4.26
C HIS A 90 34.32 0.70 3.97
N ARG A 91 33.96 1.90 3.48
CA ARG A 91 34.92 3.00 3.22
C ARG A 91 35.59 3.47 4.52
N LEU A 92 34.79 3.69 5.57
CA LEU A 92 35.30 4.06 6.88
C LEU A 92 36.26 3.02 7.47
N ARG A 93 35.97 1.73 7.29
CA ARG A 93 36.83 0.64 7.76
C ARG A 93 38.12 0.50 6.96
N THR A 94 38.09 0.79 5.67
CA THR A 94 39.23 0.61 4.75
C THR A 94 40.08 1.87 4.56
N GLY A 95 39.70 2.99 5.17
CA GLY A 95 40.53 4.21 5.25
C GLY A 95 40.73 4.91 3.91
N ARG A 96 39.79 4.76 2.97
CA ARG A 96 39.83 5.37 1.63
C ARG A 96 38.70 6.36 1.41
#